data_AF-A0A1H1U2V4-F1
#
_entry.id   AF-A0A1H1U2V4-F1
#
_cell.length_a   1.000
_cell.length_b   1.000
_cell.length_c   1.000
_cell.angle_alpha   90.00
_cell.angle_beta   90.00
_cell.angle_gamma   90.00
#
_symmetry.space_group_name_H-M   'P 1'
#
loop_
_entity.id
_entity.type
_entity.pdbx_description
1 polymer ?
#
loop_
_entity_poly.entity_id
_entity_poly.type
_entity_poly.pdbx_seq_one_letter_code
_entity_poly.pdbx_strand_id
1 'polypeptide(L)'
;MKKTILFLCSIIIIPILAYKIDWINYLLILLVLLSIVFLIIVGLISIFKSLKRKIFIVPLLIICICIVGVITSFFRPYDNPVINTENLSKNLEYAYKTDQNDRMQLRSFIGYFSKLKQRDSIRLKQVRSNYSQDKISIPIDKFHAGFVFHHSDNSKDYKIASELASEAASSEKLKDNYTVQWLQRASYDRYMLSIGKPEKYNTQNKFSIDLN
;
A
#
# COMPACT_ATOMS: atom_id res chain seq x y z
N MET A 1 -39.87 -11.08 5.55
CA MET A 1 -39.55 -9.81 6.26
C MET A 1 -38.14 -9.80 6.85
N LYS A 2 -37.80 -10.63 7.84
CA LYS A 2 -36.46 -10.61 8.51
C LYS A 2 -35.25 -10.71 7.56
N LYS A 3 -35.27 -11.63 6.58
CA LYS A 3 -34.16 -11.81 5.61
C LYS A 3 -33.99 -10.61 4.66
N THR A 4 -35.09 -10.00 4.24
CA THR A 4 -35.09 -8.80 3.40
C THR A 4 -34.53 -7.61 4.17
N ILE A 5 -34.92 -7.44 5.44
CA ILE A 5 -34.39 -6.40 6.32
C ILE A 5 -32.89 -6.57 6.51
N LEU A 6 -32.43 -7.79 6.83
CA LEU A 6 -30.99 -8.07 7.00
C LEU A 6 -30.19 -7.70 5.74
N PHE A 7 -30.69 -8.09 4.57
CA PHE A 7 -30.05 -7.78 3.29
C PHE A 7 -29.97 -6.27 3.03
N LEU A 8 -31.06 -5.53 3.26
CA LEU A 8 -31.09 -4.07 3.12
C LEU A 8 -30.13 -3.39 4.11
N CYS A 9 -30.06 -3.87 5.35
CA CYS A 9 -29.09 -3.39 6.33
C CYS A 9 -27.65 -3.66 5.85
N SER A 10 -27.35 -4.84 5.29
CA SER A 10 -26.02 -5.16 4.78
C SER A 10 -25.59 -4.25 3.63
N ILE A 11 -26.50 -3.89 2.72
CA ILE A 11 -26.22 -2.95 1.62
C ILE A 11 -25.78 -1.57 2.13
N ILE A 12 -26.24 -1.15 3.31
CA ILE A 12 -25.92 0.16 3.87
C ILE A 12 -24.68 0.08 4.77
N ILE A 13 -24.65 -0.92 5.68
CA ILE A 13 -23.62 -1.04 6.71
C ILE A 13 -22.25 -1.36 6.09
N ILE A 14 -22.20 -2.27 5.11
CA ILE A 14 -20.92 -2.70 4.53
C ILE A 14 -20.19 -1.54 3.84
N PRO A 15 -20.84 -0.72 3.00
CA PRO A 15 -20.21 0.48 2.46
C PRO A 15 -19.74 1.48 3.52
N ILE A 16 -20.51 1.70 4.58
CA ILE A 16 -20.11 2.60 5.68
C ILE A 16 -18.84 2.08 6.38
N LEU A 17 -18.79 0.78 6.67
CA LEU A 17 -17.61 0.15 7.27
C LEU A 17 -16.41 0.20 6.32
N ALA A 18 -16.62 -0.11 5.03
CA ALA A 18 -15.59 -0.05 4.00
C ALA A 18 -15.10 1.38 3.73
N TYR A 19 -15.91 2.39 4.02
CA TYR A 19 -15.48 3.79 3.98
C TYR A 19 -14.64 4.20 5.19
N LYS A 20 -14.90 3.63 6.37
CA LYS A 20 -14.22 4.04 7.62
C LYS A 20 -12.98 3.24 8.00
N ILE A 21 -12.86 1.98 7.57
CA ILE A 21 -11.85 1.04 8.09
C ILE A 21 -11.07 0.44 6.92
N ASP A 22 -9.73 0.62 6.86
CA ASP A 22 -8.93 0.25 5.67
C ASP A 22 -8.94 -1.26 5.41
N TRP A 23 -8.83 -2.07 6.46
CA TRP A 23 -8.68 -3.52 6.31
C TRP A 23 -9.93 -4.23 5.79
N ILE A 24 -11.11 -3.59 5.89
CA ILE A 24 -12.38 -4.14 5.42
C ILE A 24 -12.33 -4.45 3.92
N ASN A 25 -11.60 -3.66 3.14
CA ASN A 25 -11.46 -3.91 1.70
C ASN A 25 -10.88 -5.29 1.38
N TYR A 26 -9.87 -5.72 2.14
CA TYR A 26 -9.25 -7.04 1.95
C TYR A 26 -10.22 -8.16 2.29
N LEU A 27 -11.00 -7.99 3.36
CA LEU A 27 -12.05 -8.94 3.72
C LEU A 27 -13.13 -9.03 2.62
N LEU A 28 -13.57 -7.90 2.07
CA LEU A 28 -14.58 -7.87 1.01
C LEU A 28 -14.07 -8.55 -0.27
N ILE A 29 -12.81 -8.33 -0.65
CA ILE A 29 -12.19 -9.02 -1.79
C ILE A 29 -12.14 -10.52 -1.53
N LEU A 30 -11.71 -10.94 -0.34
CA LEU A 30 -11.66 -12.37 0.02
C LEU A 30 -13.06 -13.01 -0.08
N LEU A 31 -14.10 -12.35 0.40
CA LEU A 31 -15.48 -12.84 0.30
C LEU A 31 -15.97 -12.96 -1.15
N VAL A 32 -15.58 -12.01 -2.02
CA VAL A 32 -15.86 -12.10 -3.46
C VAL A 32 -15.17 -13.32 -4.06
N LEU A 33 -13.88 -13.53 -3.77
CA LEU A 33 -13.12 -14.67 -4.30
C LEU A 33 -13.71 -16.01 -3.84
N LEU A 34 -14.02 -16.15 -2.55
CA LEU A 34 -14.66 -17.35 -2.01
C LEU A 34 -16.03 -17.61 -2.65
N SER A 35 -16.81 -16.55 -2.89
CA SER A 35 -18.12 -16.65 -3.56
C SER A 35 -18.00 -17.08 -5.02
N ILE A 36 -16.97 -16.60 -5.73
CA ILE A 36 -16.67 -17.02 -7.11
C ILE A 36 -16.26 -18.50 -7.14
N VAL A 37 -15.33 -18.93 -6.27
CA VAL A 37 -14.92 -20.34 -6.17
C VAL A 37 -16.12 -21.23 -5.87
N PHE A 38 -16.97 -20.83 -4.93
CA PHE A 38 -18.21 -21.55 -4.62
C PHE A 38 -19.13 -21.66 -5.85
N LEU A 39 -19.33 -20.57 -6.58
CA LEU A 39 -20.15 -20.55 -7.80
C LEU A 39 -19.59 -21.47 -8.89
N ILE A 40 -18.27 -21.55 -9.04
CA ILE A 40 -17.61 -22.47 -9.98
C ILE A 40 -17.92 -23.92 -9.59
N ILE A 41 -17.71 -24.29 -8.32
CA ILE A 41 -17.97 -25.65 -7.82
C ILE A 41 -19.44 -26.03 -8.00
N VAL A 42 -20.36 -25.15 -7.61
CA VAL A 42 -21.81 -25.38 -7.76
C VAL A 42 -22.20 -25.46 -9.24
N GLY A 43 -21.60 -24.63 -10.09
CA GLY A 43 -21.80 -24.68 -11.54
C GLY A 43 -21.41 -26.04 -12.12
N LEU A 44 -20.24 -26.57 -11.74
CA LEU A 44 -19.79 -27.90 -12.14
C LEU A 44 -20.74 -29.01 -11.68
N ILE A 45 -21.20 -28.96 -10.43
CA ILE A 45 -22.19 -29.93 -9.91
C ILE A 45 -23.51 -29.82 -10.67
N SER A 46 -23.92 -28.62 -11.07
CA SER A 46 -25.20 -28.39 -11.73
C SER A 46 -25.31 -29.01 -13.12
N ILE A 47 -24.18 -29.34 -13.75
CA ILE A 47 -24.11 -30.09 -15.01
C ILE A 47 -24.69 -31.50 -14.83
N PHE A 48 -24.44 -32.12 -13.67
CA PHE A 48 -24.84 -33.50 -13.38
C PHE A 48 -26.13 -33.61 -12.55
N LYS A 49 -26.55 -32.51 -11.89
CA LYS A 49 -27.70 -32.51 -11.00
C LYS A 49 -28.45 -31.19 -11.04
N SER A 50 -29.77 -31.23 -11.12
CA SER A 50 -30.58 -30.02 -10.99
C SER A 50 -30.45 -29.43 -9.58
N LEU A 51 -30.04 -28.17 -9.50
CA LEU A 51 -29.85 -27.44 -8.25
C LEU A 51 -30.90 -26.35 -8.10
N LYS A 52 -31.25 -26.02 -6.85
CA LYS A 52 -32.19 -24.93 -6.56
C LYS A 52 -31.55 -23.59 -6.94
N ARG A 53 -32.28 -22.74 -7.67
CA ARG A 53 -31.83 -21.39 -8.09
C ARG A 53 -31.26 -20.54 -6.94
N LYS A 54 -31.78 -20.72 -5.71
CA LYS A 54 -31.30 -20.01 -4.51
C LYS A 54 -29.81 -20.24 -4.21
N ILE A 55 -29.24 -21.38 -4.60
CA ILE A 55 -27.82 -21.72 -4.39
C ILE A 55 -26.92 -20.76 -5.19
N PHE A 56 -27.38 -20.29 -6.35
CA PHE A 56 -26.66 -19.29 -7.16
C PHE A 56 -26.96 -17.85 -6.72
N ILE A 57 -28.20 -17.55 -6.32
CA ILE A 57 -28.61 -16.18 -5.99
C ILE A 57 -27.85 -15.63 -4.76
N VAL A 58 -27.71 -16.43 -3.70
CA VAL A 58 -27.06 -15.96 -2.45
C VAL A 58 -25.61 -15.49 -2.66
N PRO A 59 -24.69 -16.29 -3.24
CA PRO A 59 -23.32 -15.82 -3.48
C PRO A 59 -23.25 -14.64 -4.46
N LEU A 60 -24.13 -14.57 -5.46
CA LEU A 60 -24.21 -13.41 -6.35
C LEU A 60 -24.59 -12.13 -5.58
N LEU A 61 -25.55 -12.21 -4.66
CA LEU A 61 -25.91 -11.07 -3.81
C LEU A 61 -24.75 -10.65 -2.89
N ILE A 62 -24.01 -11.60 -2.32
CA ILE A 62 -22.81 -11.33 -1.51
C ILE A 62 -21.77 -10.59 -2.35
N ILE A 63 -21.49 -11.08 -3.57
CA ILE A 63 -20.57 -10.44 -4.51
C ILE A 63 -21.02 -9.00 -4.78
N CYS A 64 -22.28 -8.77 -5.12
CA CYS A 64 -22.80 -7.42 -5.37
C CYS A 64 -22.58 -6.48 -4.17
N ILE A 65 -22.92 -6.90 -2.96
CA ILE A 65 -22.74 -6.07 -1.75
C ILE A 65 -21.27 -5.77 -1.51
N CYS A 66 -20.39 -6.77 -1.64
CA CYS A 66 -18.96 -6.61 -1.43
C CYS A 66 -18.34 -5.67 -2.47
N ILE A 67 -18.74 -5.78 -3.74
CA ILE A 67 -18.30 -4.88 -4.82
C ILE A 67 -18.70 -3.43 -4.51
N VAL A 68 -19.95 -3.20 -4.09
CA VAL A 68 -20.40 -1.86 -3.68
C VAL A 68 -19.53 -1.33 -2.54
N GLY A 69 -19.25 -2.14 -1.52
CA GLY A 69 -18.35 -1.77 -0.43
C GLY A 69 -16.95 -1.38 -0.90
N VAL A 70 -16.33 -2.21 -1.76
CA VAL A 70 -15.00 -1.94 -2.33
C VAL A 70 -15.00 -0.62 -3.11
N ILE A 71 -15.99 -0.41 -3.99
CA ILE A 71 -16.13 0.83 -4.77
C ILE A 71 -16.25 2.04 -3.83
N THR A 72 -17.08 1.97 -2.80
CA THR A 72 -17.24 3.10 -1.85
C THR A 72 -15.96 3.42 -1.09
N SER A 73 -15.10 2.44 -0.83
CA SER A 73 -13.83 2.70 -0.15
C SER A 73 -12.86 3.54 -0.97
N PHE A 74 -12.97 3.53 -2.30
CA PHE A 74 -12.10 4.33 -3.17
C PHE A 74 -12.31 5.82 -2.97
N PHE A 75 -13.51 6.22 -2.53
CA PHE A 75 -13.89 7.60 -2.26
C PHE A 75 -13.53 8.09 -0.86
N ARG A 76 -12.90 7.25 -0.02
CA ARG A 76 -12.38 7.70 1.28
C ARG A 76 -11.46 8.93 1.08
N PRO A 77 -11.43 9.93 1.96
CA PRO A 77 -10.39 10.95 1.89
C PRO A 77 -9.01 10.32 2.14
N TYR A 78 -7.96 10.92 1.60
CA TYR A 78 -6.60 10.63 2.06
C TYR A 78 -6.31 11.50 3.28
N ASP A 79 -5.53 10.98 4.23
CA ASP A 79 -4.92 11.82 5.26
C ASP A 79 -3.96 12.82 4.63
N ASN A 80 -3.63 13.90 5.34
CA ASN A 80 -2.60 14.82 4.90
C ASN A 80 -1.29 14.05 4.66
N PRO A 81 -0.56 14.31 3.55
CA PRO A 81 0.66 13.56 3.25
C PRO A 81 1.84 13.97 4.14
N VAL A 82 1.75 15.13 4.78
CA VAL A 82 2.79 15.72 5.64
C VAL A 82 2.14 16.48 6.80
N ILE A 83 2.92 16.68 7.87
CA ILE A 83 2.63 17.60 8.97
C ILE A 83 3.82 18.53 9.16
N ASN A 84 3.58 19.74 9.66
CA ASN A 84 4.64 20.73 9.94
C ASN A 84 4.64 21.04 11.44
N THR A 85 5.24 20.16 12.23
CA THR A 85 5.48 20.40 13.66
C THR A 85 6.91 20.89 13.88
N GLU A 86 7.21 21.42 15.06
CA GLU A 86 8.58 21.81 15.45
C GLU A 86 9.52 20.60 15.57
N ASN A 87 8.98 19.39 15.71
CA ASN A 87 9.76 18.16 15.79
C ASN A 87 10.00 17.56 14.40
N LEU A 88 11.25 17.64 13.94
CA LEU A 88 11.67 17.10 12.64
C LEU A 88 11.41 15.60 12.52
N SER A 89 11.84 14.81 13.51
CA SER A 89 11.72 13.35 13.47
C SER A 89 10.26 12.92 13.32
N LYS A 90 9.35 13.62 14.01
CA LYS A 90 7.91 13.41 13.89
C LYS A 90 7.39 13.72 12.48
N ASN A 91 7.87 14.79 11.85
CA ASN A 91 7.48 15.14 10.48
C ASN A 91 7.97 14.09 9.47
N LEU A 92 9.22 13.62 9.59
CA LEU A 92 9.80 12.59 8.73
C LEU A 92 9.11 11.23 8.91
N GLU A 93 8.88 10.82 10.16
CA GLU A 93 8.13 9.59 10.48
C GLU A 93 6.72 9.64 9.89
N TYR A 94 6.03 10.78 10.01
CA TYR A 94 4.68 10.94 9.45
C TYR A 94 4.67 10.88 7.92
N ALA A 95 5.63 11.54 7.26
CA ALA A 95 5.78 11.46 5.80
C ALA A 95 6.02 10.02 5.34
N TYR A 96 6.90 9.29 6.03
CA TYR A 96 7.15 7.86 5.80
C TYR A 96 5.88 7.01 6.00
N LYS A 97 5.21 7.14 7.16
CA LYS A 97 4.01 6.34 7.46
C LYS A 97 2.89 6.57 6.46
N THR A 98 2.65 7.82 6.05
CA THR A 98 1.60 8.11 5.07
C THR A 98 1.98 7.64 3.67
N ASP A 99 3.27 7.66 3.30
CA ASP A 99 3.74 7.06 2.04
C ASP A 99 3.46 5.55 2.01
N GLN A 100 3.83 4.84 3.07
CA GLN A 100 3.55 3.40 3.18
C GLN A 100 2.06 3.10 3.20
N ASN A 101 1.27 3.86 3.98
CA ASN A 101 -0.17 3.67 4.04
C ASN A 101 -0.84 3.88 2.68
N ASP A 102 -0.46 4.92 1.94
CA ASP A 102 -1.03 5.13 0.60
C ASP A 102 -0.74 3.94 -0.31
N ARG A 103 0.47 3.36 -0.26
CA ARG A 103 0.86 2.20 -1.09
C ARG A 103 0.16 0.90 -0.68
N MET A 104 -0.38 0.83 0.54
CA MET A 104 -1.22 -0.26 1.01
C MET A 104 -2.70 -0.09 0.65
N GLN A 105 -3.11 0.99 -0.03
CA GLN A 105 -4.51 1.18 -0.39
C GLN A 105 -4.81 0.64 -1.78
N LEU A 106 -5.89 -0.13 -1.93
CA LEU A 106 -6.30 -0.73 -3.21
C LEU A 106 -6.45 0.31 -4.33
N ARG A 107 -6.99 1.49 -4.01
CA ARG A 107 -7.14 2.61 -4.94
C ARG A 107 -5.82 3.10 -5.54
N SER A 108 -4.70 2.86 -4.88
CA SER A 108 -3.39 3.30 -5.35
C SER A 108 -2.90 2.51 -6.55
N PHE A 109 -3.44 1.30 -6.76
CA PHE A 109 -3.20 0.46 -7.95
C PHE A 109 -4.17 0.77 -9.10
N ILE A 110 -5.17 1.63 -8.89
CA ILE A 110 -6.17 1.99 -9.91
C ILE A 110 -5.91 3.43 -10.35
N GLY A 111 -5.35 3.61 -11.54
CA GLY A 111 -4.85 4.90 -12.02
C GLY A 111 -5.83 6.07 -11.88
N TYR A 112 -7.12 5.85 -12.12
CA TYR A 112 -8.15 6.88 -11.99
C TYR A 112 -8.35 7.39 -10.54
N PHE A 113 -8.17 6.51 -9.54
CA PHE A 113 -8.36 6.86 -8.12
C PHE A 113 -7.04 7.16 -7.40
N SER A 114 -5.90 6.83 -8.00
CA SER A 114 -4.59 6.96 -7.38
C SER A 114 -4.13 8.42 -7.35
N LYS A 115 -3.80 8.90 -6.14
CA LYS A 115 -3.15 10.21 -5.92
C LYS A 115 -1.67 10.08 -5.54
N LEU A 116 -1.07 8.90 -5.70
CA LEU A 116 0.29 8.60 -5.23
C LEU A 116 1.31 9.63 -5.72
N LYS A 117 1.42 9.85 -7.03
CA LYS A 117 2.43 10.75 -7.61
C LYS A 117 2.34 12.19 -7.04
N GLN A 118 1.12 12.71 -6.88
CA GLN A 118 0.91 14.04 -6.29
C GLN A 118 1.37 14.06 -4.83
N ARG A 119 1.03 13.03 -4.06
CA ARG A 119 1.34 12.95 -2.63
C ARG A 119 2.83 12.72 -2.38
N ASP A 120 3.48 11.92 -3.22
CA ASP A 120 4.92 11.72 -3.22
C ASP A 120 5.64 13.05 -3.48
N SER A 121 5.17 13.85 -4.42
CA SER A 121 5.72 15.19 -4.68
C SER A 121 5.64 16.11 -3.45
N ILE A 122 4.53 16.06 -2.69
CA ILE A 122 4.35 16.88 -1.48
C ILE A 122 5.34 16.44 -0.38
N ARG A 123 5.49 15.14 -0.16
CA ARG A 123 6.46 14.59 0.82
C ARG A 123 7.89 14.92 0.42
N LEU A 124 8.24 14.69 -0.84
CA LEU A 124 9.57 14.98 -1.37
C LEU A 124 9.93 16.46 -1.19
N LYS A 125 8.99 17.39 -1.42
CA LYS A 125 9.22 18.81 -1.18
C LYS A 125 9.62 19.09 0.28
N GLN A 126 8.91 18.50 1.24
CA GLN A 126 9.21 18.67 2.67
C GLN A 126 10.55 18.04 3.04
N VAL A 127 10.78 16.78 2.64
CA VAL A 127 11.99 16.03 2.97
C VAL A 127 13.23 16.67 2.33
N ARG A 128 13.15 17.11 1.07
CA ARG A 128 14.24 17.85 0.41
C ARG A 128 14.61 19.13 1.16
N SER A 129 13.62 19.90 1.62
CA SER A 129 13.87 21.11 2.41
C SER A 129 14.59 20.82 3.73
N ASN A 130 14.27 19.71 4.39
CA ASN A 130 14.94 19.30 5.63
C ASN A 130 16.36 18.77 5.35
N TYR A 131 16.53 18.03 4.26
CA TYR A 131 17.83 17.51 3.82
C TYR A 131 18.78 18.64 3.44
N SER A 132 18.34 19.65 2.69
CA SER A 132 19.18 20.78 2.28
C SER A 132 19.60 21.71 3.42
N GLN A 133 19.03 21.54 4.61
CA GLN A 133 19.37 22.29 5.82
C GLN A 133 20.25 21.48 6.78
N ASP A 134 20.74 20.31 6.34
CA ASP A 134 21.56 19.37 7.12
C ASP A 134 20.92 18.96 8.47
N LYS A 135 19.59 18.98 8.55
CA LYS A 135 18.87 18.68 9.79
C LYS A 135 18.70 17.18 10.05
N ILE A 136 18.89 16.33 9.04
CA ILE A 136 18.60 14.89 9.10
C ILE A 136 19.83 14.13 9.63
N SER A 137 20.00 14.10 10.96
CA SER A 137 21.23 13.59 11.59
C SER A 137 21.12 12.20 12.19
N ILE A 138 19.97 11.84 12.76
CA ILE A 138 19.82 10.56 13.48
C ILE A 138 19.44 9.40 12.55
N PRO A 139 19.84 8.16 12.85
CA PRO A 139 19.64 7.03 11.94
C PRO A 139 18.19 6.77 11.51
N ILE A 140 17.23 6.90 12.43
CA ILE A 140 15.82 6.65 12.12
C ILE A 140 15.23 7.69 11.17
N ASP A 141 15.69 8.94 11.28
CA ASP A 141 15.28 10.03 10.39
C ASP A 141 15.87 9.87 9.00
N LYS A 142 17.12 9.40 8.91
CA LYS A 142 17.75 9.02 7.64
C LYS A 142 17.00 7.88 6.96
N PHE A 143 16.57 6.87 7.72
CA PHE A 143 15.71 5.81 7.20
C PHE A 143 14.39 6.37 6.63
N HIS A 144 13.65 7.16 7.42
CA HIS A 144 12.38 7.75 6.98
C HIS A 144 12.54 8.64 5.74
N ALA A 145 13.54 9.52 5.74
CA ALA A 145 13.83 10.40 4.61
C ALA A 145 14.28 9.62 3.37
N GLY A 146 15.17 8.64 3.55
CA GLY A 146 15.66 7.77 2.49
C GLY A 146 14.52 7.00 1.82
N PHE A 147 13.52 6.54 2.58
CA PHE A 147 12.34 5.87 2.02
C PHE A 147 11.49 6.80 1.15
N VAL A 148 11.31 8.06 1.57
CA VAL A 148 10.59 9.06 0.76
C VAL A 148 11.36 9.38 -0.52
N PHE A 149 12.69 9.58 -0.44
CA PHE A 149 13.53 9.80 -1.62
C PHE A 149 13.57 8.61 -2.58
N HIS A 150 13.51 7.38 -2.05
CA HIS A 150 13.47 6.15 -2.85
C HIS A 150 12.29 6.15 -3.85
N HIS A 151 11.20 6.85 -3.53
CA HIS A 151 10.00 6.96 -4.38
C HIS A 151 9.96 8.21 -5.27
N SER A 152 11.07 8.93 -5.39
CA SER A 152 11.22 10.00 -6.38
C SER A 152 11.22 9.48 -7.82
N ASP A 153 11.34 10.39 -8.78
CA ASP A 153 11.35 10.15 -10.22
C ASP A 153 12.67 10.57 -10.89
N ASN A 154 13.75 10.74 -10.12
CA ASN A 154 15.03 11.23 -10.67
C ASN A 154 16.25 10.60 -9.97
N SER A 155 17.34 10.47 -10.73
CA SER A 155 18.56 9.80 -10.27
C SER A 155 19.26 10.48 -9.09
N LYS A 156 19.15 11.82 -8.97
CA LYS A 156 19.76 12.58 -7.87
C LYS A 156 19.16 12.18 -6.53
N ASP A 157 17.84 12.11 -6.47
CA ASP A 157 17.14 11.68 -5.27
C ASP A 157 17.37 10.20 -4.96
N TYR A 158 17.49 9.30 -5.96
CA TYR A 158 17.84 7.91 -5.70
C TYR A 158 19.23 7.77 -5.08
N LYS A 159 20.19 8.60 -5.50
CA LYS A 159 21.50 8.69 -4.87
C LYS A 159 21.37 9.08 -3.40
N ILE A 160 20.62 10.14 -3.10
CA ILE A 160 20.37 10.61 -1.72
C ILE A 160 19.69 9.51 -0.90
N ALA A 161 18.69 8.82 -1.46
CA ALA A 161 18.04 7.68 -0.82
C ALA A 161 19.04 6.60 -0.43
N SER A 162 19.93 6.23 -1.35
CA SER A 162 20.97 5.22 -1.14
C SER A 162 21.96 5.60 -0.05
N GLU A 163 22.37 6.87 0.00
CA GLU A 163 23.31 7.38 1.02
C GLU A 163 22.66 7.35 2.41
N LEU A 164 21.48 7.96 2.55
CA LEU A 164 20.73 8.00 3.82
C LEU A 164 20.39 6.59 4.33
N ALA A 165 19.94 5.71 3.44
CA ALA A 165 19.62 4.33 3.81
C ALA A 165 20.86 3.55 4.25
N SER A 166 22.01 3.75 3.60
CA SER A 166 23.28 3.12 3.99
C SER A 166 23.77 3.60 5.35
N GLU A 167 23.65 4.89 5.63
CA GLU A 167 24.01 5.46 6.94
C GLU A 167 23.07 4.96 8.05
N ALA A 168 21.77 4.87 7.79
CA ALA A 168 20.81 4.29 8.71
C ALA A 168 21.14 2.81 9.00
N ALA A 169 21.37 2.01 7.95
CA ALA A 169 21.70 0.59 8.01
C ALA A 169 23.02 0.28 8.73
N SER A 170 23.97 1.22 8.71
CA SER A 170 25.27 1.08 9.38
C SER A 170 25.22 1.46 10.87
N SER A 171 24.11 2.02 11.34
CA SER A 171 23.98 2.40 12.74
C SER A 171 23.76 1.19 13.65
N GLU A 172 24.40 1.19 14.82
CA GLU A 172 24.27 0.11 15.80
C GLU A 172 22.82 -0.19 16.20
N LYS A 173 21.96 0.84 16.20
CA LYS A 173 20.54 0.72 16.57
C LYS A 173 19.67 0.06 15.50
N LEU A 174 20.06 0.13 14.22
CA LEU A 174 19.23 -0.29 13.09
C LEU A 174 19.88 -1.36 12.20
N LYS A 175 21.12 -1.77 12.48
CA LYS A 175 21.86 -2.77 11.68
C LYS A 175 21.11 -4.10 11.54
N ASP A 176 20.33 -4.49 12.55
CA ASP A 176 19.57 -5.74 12.54
C ASP A 176 18.11 -5.55 12.04
N ASN A 177 17.71 -4.33 11.68
CA ASN A 177 16.36 -4.07 11.16
C ASN A 177 16.26 -4.46 9.69
N TYR A 178 15.50 -5.53 9.40
CA TYR A 178 15.29 -6.04 8.04
C TYR A 178 14.86 -4.97 7.03
N THR A 179 13.89 -4.13 7.37
CA THR A 179 13.37 -3.10 6.45
C THR A 179 14.42 -2.04 6.13
N VAL A 180 15.26 -1.68 7.11
CA VAL A 180 16.37 -0.74 6.92
C VAL A 180 17.44 -1.35 5.99
N GLN A 181 17.80 -2.62 6.21
CA GLN A 181 18.74 -3.35 5.36
C GLN A 181 18.21 -3.53 3.93
N TRP A 182 16.91 -3.84 3.79
CA TRP A 182 16.25 -3.90 2.49
C TRP A 182 16.29 -2.55 1.78
N LEU A 183 15.98 -1.45 2.47
CA LEU A 183 15.97 -0.12 1.86
C LEU A 183 17.36 0.27 1.35
N GLN A 184 18.43 -0.03 2.10
CA GLN A 184 19.81 0.20 1.65
C GLN A 184 20.07 -0.46 0.31
N ARG A 185 19.71 -1.74 0.16
CA ARG A 185 19.92 -2.50 -1.08
C ARG A 185 19.03 -2.00 -2.21
N ALA A 186 17.74 -1.77 -1.91
CA ALA A 186 16.74 -1.34 -2.87
C ALA A 186 17.00 0.06 -3.45
N SER A 187 17.39 1.01 -2.60
CA SER A 187 17.73 2.37 -3.03
C SER A 187 19.05 2.41 -3.82
N TYR A 188 20.04 1.60 -3.45
CA TYR A 188 21.29 1.48 -4.20
C TYR A 188 21.06 0.95 -5.62
N ASP A 189 20.35 -0.17 -5.77
CA ASP A 189 20.08 -0.75 -7.09
C ASP A 189 19.24 0.20 -7.96
N ARG A 190 18.25 0.87 -7.37
CA ARG A 190 17.46 1.90 -8.08
C ARG A 190 18.33 3.04 -8.58
N TYR A 191 19.30 3.50 -7.79
CA TYR A 191 20.27 4.50 -8.22
C TYR A 191 21.18 3.97 -9.34
N MET A 192 21.70 2.74 -9.23
CA MET A 192 22.56 2.16 -10.27
C MET A 192 21.83 2.05 -11.61
N LEU A 193 20.60 1.51 -11.61
CA LEU A 193 19.80 1.40 -12.82
C LEU A 193 19.51 2.77 -13.44
N SER A 194 19.20 3.78 -12.62
CA SER A 194 18.88 5.12 -13.12
C SER A 194 20.05 5.86 -13.78
N ILE A 195 21.28 5.34 -13.62
CA ILE A 195 22.49 5.86 -14.28
C ILE A 195 23.07 4.85 -15.30
N GLY A 196 22.29 3.83 -15.69
CA GLY A 196 22.69 2.84 -16.69
C GLY A 196 23.68 1.78 -16.20
N LYS A 197 23.83 1.63 -14.88
CA LYS A 197 24.67 0.59 -14.27
C LYS A 197 23.84 -0.63 -13.84
N PRO A 198 24.41 -1.84 -13.82
CA PRO A 198 23.70 -3.03 -13.36
C PRO A 198 23.38 -2.96 -11.86
N GLU A 199 22.35 -3.70 -11.45
CA GLU A 199 22.02 -3.94 -10.04
C GLU A 199 23.15 -4.71 -9.35
N LYS A 200 23.35 -4.44 -8.06
CA LYS A 200 24.28 -5.21 -7.21
C LYS A 200 23.53 -6.24 -6.36
N TYR A 201 22.32 -5.91 -5.92
CA TYR A 201 21.55 -6.75 -4.99
C TYR A 201 20.30 -7.39 -5.63
N ASN A 202 20.02 -7.10 -6.91
CA ASN A 202 18.89 -7.63 -7.68
C ASN A 202 17.51 -7.34 -7.06
N THR A 203 17.31 -6.12 -6.55
CA THR A 203 16.09 -5.74 -5.81
C THR A 203 14.98 -5.10 -6.67
N GLN A 204 15.27 -4.64 -7.89
CA GLN A 204 14.31 -3.90 -8.70
C GLN A 204 13.45 -4.80 -9.60
N ASN A 205 13.93 -6.00 -9.95
CA ASN A 205 13.36 -6.81 -11.02
C ASN A 205 12.93 -8.24 -10.63
N LYS A 206 12.74 -8.57 -9.35
CA LYS A 206 12.27 -9.90 -8.94
C LYS A 206 11.10 -9.85 -7.96
N PHE A 207 9.97 -10.39 -8.39
CA PHE A 207 9.03 -11.05 -7.48
C PHE A 207 9.71 -12.34 -6.99
N SER A 208 10.49 -12.25 -5.92
CA SER A 208 11.10 -13.44 -5.30
C SER A 208 10.17 -13.95 -4.21
N ILE A 209 9.55 -15.11 -4.46
CA ILE A 209 8.97 -15.92 -3.39
C ILE A 209 10.14 -16.69 -2.79
N ASP A 210 10.60 -16.28 -1.61
CA ASP A 210 11.56 -17.07 -0.84
C ASP A 210 10.76 -18.16 -0.11
N LEU A 211 10.92 -19.41 -0.54
CA LEU A 211 10.30 -20.61 0.06
C LEU A 211 11.35 -21.37 0.89
N ASN A 212 12.10 -20.65 1.72
CA ASN A 212 13.00 -21.25 2.71
C ASN A 212 12.43 -21.11 4.11
#